data_AF-A0A395Y8Z6-F1
#
_entry.id   AF-A0A395Y8Z6-F1
#
_cell.length_a   1.000
_cell.length_b   1.000
_cell.length_c   1.000
_cell.angle_alpha   90.00
_cell.angle_beta   90.00
_cell.angle_gamma   90.00
#
_symmetry.space_group_name_H-M   'P 1'
#
loop_
_entity.id
_entity.type
_entity.pdbx_description
1 polymer ?
#
loop_
_entity_poly.entity_id
_entity_poly.type
_entity_poly.pdbx_seq_one_letter_code
_entity_poly.pdbx_strand_id
1 'polypeptide(L)' 'MCICRYTEAAQVHPEEYKDLMVRVAGYSALFTPLDKALQDDIIARTEHSA' A
#
# COMPACT_ATOMS: atom_id res chain seq x y z
N MET A 1 -7.55 -6.30 10.01
CA MET A 1 -7.65 -5.49 8.77
C MET A 1 -6.40 -5.80 7.93
N CYS A 2 -6.54 -6.49 6.80
CA CYS A 2 -5.47 -7.27 6.13
C CYS A 2 -4.62 -6.50 5.09
N ILE A 3 -4.22 -5.24 5.35
CA ILE A 3 -3.54 -4.40 4.35
C ILE A 3 -2.12 -4.90 3.98
N CYS A 4 -1.29 -5.34 4.94
CA CYS A 4 0.10 -5.73 4.66
C CYS A 4 0.25 -6.84 3.62
N ARG A 5 -0.63 -7.85 3.66
CA ARG A 5 -0.49 -9.00 2.76
C ARG A 5 -0.69 -8.61 1.28
N TYR A 6 -1.46 -7.56 1.03
CA TYR A 6 -1.75 -7.08 -0.33
C TYR A 6 -0.63 -6.20 -0.88
N THR A 7 0.06 -5.45 -0.02
CA THR A 7 1.18 -4.58 -0.42
C THR A 7 2.43 -5.38 -0.78
N GLU A 8 2.69 -6.50 -0.08
CA GLU A 8 3.77 -7.43 -0.45
C GLU A 8 3.52 -8.05 -1.83
N ALA A 9 2.29 -8.50 -2.10
CA ALA A 9 1.90 -9.04 -3.41
C ALA A 9 2.00 -7.98 -4.52
N ALA A 10 1.66 -6.72 -4.21
CA ALA A 10 1.77 -5.60 -5.14
C ALA A 10 3.22 -5.25 -5.50
N GLN A 11 4.19 -5.47 -4.61
CA GLN A 11 5.61 -5.31 -4.94
C GLN A 11 6.12 -6.40 -5.91
N VAL A 12 5.54 -7.60 -5.86
CA VAL A 12 5.95 -8.74 -6.71
C VAL A 12 5.25 -8.69 -8.07
N HIS A 13 3.98 -8.27 -8.12
CA HIS A 13 3.17 -8.22 -9.33
C HIS A 13 2.53 -6.83 -9.55
N PRO A 14 3.32 -5.78 -9.86
CA PRO A 14 2.78 -4.44 -10.06
C PRO A 14 1.77 -4.33 -11.21
N GLU A 15 1.70 -5.32 -12.12
CA GLU A 15 0.73 -5.35 -13.22
C GLU A 15 -0.70 -5.69 -12.76
N GLU A 16 -0.86 -6.60 -11.80
CA GLU A 16 -2.15 -7.04 -11.28
C GLU A 16 -2.71 -6.05 -10.25
N TYR A 17 -1.82 -5.30 -9.60
CA TYR A 17 -2.15 -4.39 -8.52
C TYR A 17 -2.11 -2.91 -8.94
N LYS A 18 -2.28 -2.59 -10.23
CA LYS A 18 -2.32 -1.20 -10.76
C LYS A 18 -3.43 -0.33 -10.16
N ASP A 19 -4.53 -0.94 -9.73
CA ASP A 19 -5.67 -0.24 -9.12
C ASP A 19 -5.68 -0.38 -7.59
N LEU A 20 -4.56 -0.80 -6.98
CA LEU A 20 -4.50 -0.99 -5.54
C LEU A 20 -4.56 0.36 -4.83
N MET A 21 -5.72 0.65 -4.25
CA MET A 21 -5.93 1.83 -3.41
C MET A 21 -5.75 1.49 -1.94
N VAL A 22 -4.88 2.23 -1.26
CA VAL A 22 -4.68 2.15 0.19
C VAL A 22 -5.36 3.35 0.83
N ARG A 23 -6.11 3.10 1.90
CA ARG A 23 -6.76 4.15 2.68
C ARG A 23 -5.92 4.44 3.92
N VAL A 24 -5.29 5.61 3.94
CA VAL A 24 -4.45 6.08 5.06
C VAL A 24 -5.17 7.24 5.73
N ALA A 25 -5.40 7.17 7.05
CA ALA A 25 -5.84 8.26 7.94
C ALA A 25 -6.53 9.47 7.27
N GLY A 26 -7.59 9.23 6.48
CA GLY A 26 -8.41 10.26 5.83
C GLY A 26 -8.28 10.42 4.31
N TYR A 27 -7.30 9.81 3.63
CA TYR A 27 -7.16 9.87 2.16
C TYR A 27 -6.88 8.51 1.54
N SER A 28 -7.37 8.32 0.31
CA SER A 28 -7.12 7.10 -0.48
C SER A 28 -6.13 7.44 -1.58
N ALA A 29 -5.05 6.67 -1.71
CA ALA A 29 -4.02 6.86 -2.71
C ALA A 29 -3.68 5.54 -3.41
N LEU A 30 -3.24 5.62 -4.67
CA LEU A 30 -2.78 4.49 -5.45
C LEU A 30 -1.40 4.05 -4.96
N PHE A 31 -1.22 2.77 -4.64
CA PHE A 31 0.03 2.22 -4.13
C PHE A 31 1.09 2.02 -5.24
N THR A 32 0.65 1.54 -6.40
CA THR A 32 1.48 1.09 -7.52
C THR A 32 2.40 2.14 -8.13
N PRO A 33 1.96 3.40 -8.34
CA PRO A 33 2.83 4.42 -8.92
C PRO A 33 3.71 5.13 -7.89
N LEU A 34 3.59 4.82 -6.59
CA LEU A 34 4.38 5.46 -5.55
C LEU A 34 5.77 4.84 -5.47
N ASP A 35 6.76 5.65 -5.12
CA ASP A 35 8.12 5.19 -4.85
C ASP A 35 8.16 4.13 -3.77
N LYS A 36 9.11 3.21 -3.86
CA LYS A 36 9.25 2.08 -2.92
C LYS A 36 9.46 2.54 -1.48
N ALA A 37 10.12 3.68 -1.28
CA ALA A 37 10.27 4.32 0.02
C ALA A 37 8.94 4.87 0.59
N LEU A 38 8.08 5.40 -0.28
CA LEU A 38 6.77 5.93 0.11
C LEU A 38 5.76 4.79 0.35
N GLN A 39 5.86 3.72 -0.43
CA GLN A 39 5.15 2.47 -0.19
C GLN A 39 5.48 1.90 1.20
N ASP A 40 6.75 1.83 1.56
CA ASP A 40 7.22 1.36 2.87
C ASP A 40 6.71 2.27 4.01
N ASP A 41 6.78 3.59 3.84
CA ASP A 41 6.23 4.56 4.80
C ASP A 41 4.71 4.38 4.99
N ILE A 42 3.97 4.11 3.91
CA ILE A 42 2.53 3.82 3.97
C ILE A 42 2.27 2.50 4.71
N ILE A 43 3.01 1.43 4.41
CA ILE A 43 2.87 0.13 5.08
C ILE A 43 3.11 0.29 6.58
N ALA A 44 4.26 0.88 6.94
CA ALA A 44 4.65 1.12 8.33
C ALA A 44 3.61 1.95 9.08
N ARG A 45 3.07 3.02 8.46
CA ARG A 45 2.03 3.86 9.06
C ARG A 45 0.68 3.15 9.18
N THR A 46 0.34 2.28 8.24
CA THR A 46 -0.93 1.55 8.25
C THR A 46 -0.90 0.40 9.25
N GLU A 47 0.26 -0.22 9.51
CA GLU A 47 0.46 -1.21 10.57
C GLU A 47 0.28 -0.65 11.97
N HIS A 48 0.61 0.63 12.18
CA HIS A 48 0.45 1.31 13.46
C HIS A 48 -1.00 1.70 13.80
N SER A 49 -1.94 1.62 12.84
CA SER A 49 -3.37 1.87 13.07
C SER A 49 -4.09 0.57 13.44
N ALA A 50 -3.76 0.01 14.61
CA ALA A 50 -4.52 -1.07 15.25
C ALA A 50 -5.57 -0.50 16.22
#